data_AF-A0A9R1UAR9-F1
#
_entry.id   AF-A0A9R1UAR9-F1
#
_cell.length_a   1.000
_cell.length_b   1.000
_cell.length_c   1.000
_cell.angle_alpha   90.00
_cell.angle_beta   90.00
_cell.angle_gamma   90.00
#
_symmetry.space_group_name_H-M   'P 1'
#
loop_
_entity.id
_entity.type
_entity.pdbx_description
1 polymer ?
#
loop_
_entity_poly.entity_id
_entity_poly.type
_entity_poly.pdbx_seq_one_letter_code
_entity_poly.pdbx_strand_id
1 'polypeptide(L)'
;MSAKEAVINGEGSEPSKKALKKQQKEAEKAAKKAAYKSQTAQEPVENAEDISLGRYGQMGLIQSSESHGERKFTDVKDLQPKIKDQNVWVRGRLHTSRAKGKQCFIVIRQQSYTVQGLAAVNERISKQMIKFISK
;
A
#
# COMPACT_ATOMS: atom_id res chain seq x y z
N MET A 1 48.47 58.50 -35.64
CA MET A 1 47.59 59.67 -35.85
C MET A 1 46.48 59.20 -36.78
N SER A 2 45.35 58.69 -36.30
CA SER A 2 44.17 59.40 -35.74
C SER A 2 43.00 59.23 -36.73
N ALA A 3 41.92 58.53 -36.31
CA ALA A 3 40.48 58.61 -36.65
C ALA A 3 40.05 58.78 -38.14
N LYS A 4 38.98 58.22 -38.73
CA LYS A 4 37.60 57.77 -38.40
C LYS A 4 37.13 57.05 -39.71
N GLU A 5 36.18 56.13 -39.82
CA GLU A 5 34.87 55.97 -39.20
C GLU A 5 34.40 54.52 -39.46
N ALA A 6 33.96 53.83 -38.42
CA ALA A 6 33.26 52.56 -38.49
C ALA A 6 31.75 52.84 -38.48
N VAL A 7 31.01 52.25 -39.42
CA VAL A 7 29.53 52.28 -39.41
C VAL A 7 29.02 51.09 -38.61
N ILE A 8 28.31 51.44 -37.56
CA ILE A 8 27.44 50.67 -36.66
C ILE A 8 26.23 50.04 -37.36
N ASN A 9 25.83 48.84 -36.91
CA ASN A 9 24.47 48.27 -36.78
C ASN A 9 24.64 46.74 -36.61
N GLY A 10 24.20 46.03 -35.58
CA GLY A 10 23.43 46.28 -34.37
C GLY A 10 23.13 44.87 -33.77
N GLU A 11 23.20 44.75 -32.44
CA GLU A 11 22.98 43.52 -31.66
C GLU A 11 21.60 42.85 -31.86
N GLY A 12 21.56 41.54 -31.58
CA GLY A 12 20.48 40.95 -30.77
C GLY A 12 19.27 40.39 -31.51
N SER A 13 19.26 39.07 -31.74
CA SER A 13 18.01 38.30 -31.84
C SER A 13 17.97 37.25 -30.74
N GLU A 14 17.57 37.71 -29.55
CA GLU A 14 17.21 36.89 -28.39
C GLU A 14 16.23 35.76 -28.78
N PRO A 15 16.42 34.53 -28.26
CA PRO A 15 15.47 33.46 -28.49
C PRO A 15 14.11 33.80 -27.85
N SER A 16 13.09 33.78 -28.71
CA SER A 16 11.68 34.08 -28.42
C SER A 16 11.18 33.53 -27.07
N LYS A 17 10.53 34.40 -26.29
CA LYS A 17 9.85 34.16 -24.99
C LYS A 17 8.96 32.90 -24.91
N LYS A 18 8.60 32.31 -26.05
CA LYS A 18 7.81 31.07 -26.16
C LYS A 18 8.64 29.79 -25.99
N ALA A 19 9.92 29.78 -26.38
CA ALA A 19 10.80 28.61 -26.27
C ALA A 19 11.19 28.34 -24.80
N LEU A 20 11.50 29.41 -24.05
CA LEU A 20 11.83 29.36 -22.63
C LEU A 20 10.66 28.80 -21.79
N LYS A 21 9.41 29.19 -22.11
CA LYS A 21 8.22 28.74 -21.38
C LYS A 21 7.86 27.27 -21.64
N LYS A 22 8.24 26.72 -22.80
CA LYS A 22 8.08 25.30 -23.14
C LYS A 22 9.10 24.43 -22.42
N GLN A 23 10.36 24.86 -22.38
CA GLN A 23 11.42 24.17 -21.65
C GLN A 23 11.18 24.16 -20.13
N GLN A 24 10.64 25.24 -19.56
CA GLN A 24 10.27 25.29 -18.13
C GLN A 24 9.15 24.29 -17.79
N LYS A 25 8.12 24.14 -18.64
CA LYS A 25 7.04 23.17 -18.42
C LYS A 25 7.50 21.72 -18.57
N GLU A 26 8.44 21.45 -19.48
CA GLU A 26 9.00 20.11 -19.65
C GLU A 26 9.94 19.74 -18.49
N ALA A 27 10.74 20.69 -18.00
CA ALA A 27 11.57 20.52 -16.81
C ALA A 27 10.73 20.27 -15.54
N GLU A 28 9.62 21.00 -15.36
CA GLU A 28 8.74 20.82 -14.19
C GLU A 28 7.97 19.50 -14.23
N LYS A 29 7.57 19.03 -15.43
CA LYS A 29 6.92 17.73 -15.61
C LYS A 29 7.89 16.56 -15.44
N ALA A 30 9.16 16.75 -15.81
CA ALA A 30 10.23 15.79 -15.54
C ALA A 30 10.58 15.75 -14.05
N ALA A 31 10.64 16.89 -13.37
CA ALA A 31 10.87 16.97 -11.92
C ALA A 31 9.74 16.31 -11.12
N LYS A 32 8.47 16.52 -11.49
CA LYS A 32 7.33 15.85 -10.85
C LYS A 32 7.33 14.33 -11.08
N LYS A 33 7.73 13.86 -12.28
CA LYS A 33 7.89 12.44 -12.56
C LYS A 33 9.07 11.82 -11.81
N ALA A 34 10.17 12.55 -11.63
CA ALA A 34 11.32 12.12 -10.84
C ALA A 34 10.98 12.04 -9.34
N ALA A 35 10.26 13.03 -8.80
CA ALA A 35 9.76 13.03 -7.42
C ALA A 35 8.77 11.90 -7.14
N TYR A 36 7.90 11.58 -8.10
CA TYR A 36 6.98 10.44 -7.98
C TYR A 36 7.71 9.09 -8.06
N LYS A 37 8.74 9.00 -8.91
CA LYS A 37 9.59 7.80 -8.98
C LYS A 37 10.44 7.62 -7.72
N SER A 38 10.96 8.68 -7.11
CA SER A 38 11.71 8.59 -5.84
C SER A 38 10.82 8.32 -4.63
N GLN A 39 9.55 8.74 -4.64
CA GLN A 39 8.57 8.33 -3.61
C GLN A 39 8.08 6.89 -3.79
N THR A 40 8.03 6.38 -5.03
CA THR A 40 7.63 4.99 -5.32
C THR A 40 8.81 4.01 -5.25
N ALA A 41 10.05 4.51 -5.28
CA ALA A 41 11.27 3.76 -5.00
C ALA A 41 11.56 3.66 -3.49
N GLN A 42 10.53 3.65 -2.64
CA GLN A 42 10.63 3.19 -1.26
C GLN A 42 10.76 1.67 -1.26
N GLU A 43 12.00 1.27 -1.49
CA GLU A 43 12.74 0.18 -0.88
C GLU A 43 12.14 -1.23 -0.95
N PRO A 44 12.91 -2.25 -1.37
CA PRO A 44 12.59 -3.63 -1.05
C PRO A 44 12.76 -3.79 0.47
N VAL A 45 11.74 -3.42 1.23
CA VAL A 45 11.62 -3.75 2.65
C VAL A 45 11.25 -5.23 2.75
N GLU A 46 12.08 -6.11 2.19
CA GLU A 46 12.01 -7.55 2.39
C GLU A 46 12.61 -7.97 3.73
N ASN A 47 13.26 -7.05 4.46
CA ASN A 47 13.94 -7.30 5.74
C ASN A 47 13.54 -6.31 6.85
N ALA A 48 12.29 -5.83 6.89
CA ALA A 48 11.78 -5.31 8.16
C ALA A 48 11.38 -6.51 9.02
N GLU A 49 11.84 -6.54 10.27
CA GLU A 49 11.43 -7.51 11.28
C GLU A 49 9.90 -7.68 11.24
N ASP A 50 9.45 -8.93 11.13
CA ASP A 50 8.02 -9.21 11.04
C ASP A 50 7.37 -8.98 12.40
N ILE A 51 6.78 -7.79 12.58
CA ILE A 51 6.06 -7.42 13.81
C ILE A 51 4.87 -8.37 14.07
N SER A 52 4.44 -9.14 13.07
CA SER A 52 3.34 -10.10 13.14
C SER A 52 3.79 -11.57 13.20
N LEU A 53 5.07 -11.85 13.42
CA LEU A 53 5.57 -13.22 13.55
C LEU A 53 4.75 -13.98 14.62
N GLY A 54 4.20 -15.15 14.25
CA GLY A 54 3.35 -15.97 15.13
C GLY A 54 1.86 -15.60 15.17
N ARG A 55 1.43 -14.50 14.53
CA ARG A 55 0.01 -14.11 14.42
C ARG A 55 -0.67 -14.63 13.14
N TYR A 56 0.10 -15.10 12.18
CA TYR A 56 -0.38 -15.66 10.93
C TYR A 56 0.55 -16.80 10.50
N GLY A 57 0.04 -17.70 9.66
CA GLY A 57 0.80 -18.82 9.14
C GLY A 57 -0.04 -20.06 8.94
N GLN A 58 0.59 -21.09 8.39
CA GLN A 58 0.00 -22.41 8.28
C GLN A 58 0.18 -23.14 9.61
N MET A 59 -0.92 -23.40 10.29
CA MET A 59 -0.92 -24.20 11.51
C MET A 59 -0.70 -25.67 11.15
N GLY A 60 -0.03 -26.41 12.04
CA GLY A 60 0.13 -27.86 11.91
C GLY A 60 -1.22 -28.60 11.96
N LEU A 61 -1.18 -29.91 11.70
CA LEU A 61 -2.37 -30.76 11.80
C LEU A 61 -2.92 -30.70 13.24
N ILE A 62 -4.22 -30.40 13.36
CA ILE A 62 -4.89 -30.38 14.66
C ILE A 62 -5.06 -31.82 15.14
N GLN A 63 -4.25 -32.24 16.13
CA GLN A 63 -4.27 -33.58 16.71
C GLN A 63 -4.85 -33.63 18.14
N SER A 64 -5.59 -32.59 18.55
CA SER A 64 -6.23 -32.48 19.88
C SER A 64 -5.25 -32.59 21.08
N SER A 65 -3.97 -32.32 20.87
CA SER A 65 -2.93 -32.36 21.91
C SER A 65 -3.05 -31.21 22.93
N GLU A 66 -3.59 -30.06 22.51
CA GLU A 66 -3.77 -28.89 23.37
C GLU A 66 -5.23 -28.44 23.36
N SER A 67 -5.89 -28.52 24.53
CA SER A 67 -7.23 -27.97 24.70
C SER A 67 -7.15 -26.48 25.03
N HIS A 68 -7.22 -25.65 23.99
CA HIS A 68 -7.32 -24.19 24.15
C HIS A 68 -8.77 -23.80 24.51
N GLY A 69 -9.20 -24.14 25.73
CA GLY A 69 -10.57 -23.89 26.21
C GLY A 69 -10.97 -22.42 26.28
N GLU A 70 -9.99 -21.51 26.27
CA GLU A 70 -10.20 -20.06 26.27
C GLU A 70 -10.64 -19.51 24.89
N ARG A 71 -10.40 -20.26 23.80
CA ARG A 71 -10.76 -19.82 22.44
C ARG A 71 -12.21 -20.15 22.12
N LYS A 72 -13.12 -19.28 22.55
CA LYS A 72 -14.54 -19.37 22.20
C LYS A 72 -14.77 -18.92 20.75
N PHE A 73 -14.99 -19.88 19.85
CA PHE A 73 -15.36 -19.59 18.47
C PHE A 73 -16.80 -19.10 18.39
N THR A 74 -16.99 -17.98 17.71
CA THR A 74 -18.27 -17.38 17.38
C THR A 74 -18.59 -17.70 15.92
N ASP A 75 -19.82 -18.14 15.66
CA ASP A 75 -20.28 -18.41 14.30
C ASP A 75 -20.48 -17.10 13.53
N VAL A 76 -20.26 -17.15 12.21
CA VAL A 76 -20.46 -16.00 11.31
C VAL A 76 -21.89 -15.47 11.36
N LYS A 77 -22.89 -16.34 11.59
CA LYS A 77 -24.31 -15.95 11.72
C LYS A 77 -24.57 -15.06 12.96
N ASP A 78 -23.74 -15.20 13.99
CA ASP A 78 -23.90 -14.53 15.28
C ASP A 78 -23.12 -13.19 15.34
N LEU A 79 -22.42 -12.84 14.25
CA LEU A 79 -21.79 -11.53 14.03
C LEU A 79 -22.85 -10.45 13.81
N GLN A 80 -23.54 -10.10 14.91
CA GLN A 80 -24.62 -9.13 14.96
C GLN A 80 -24.19 -7.87 15.73
N PRO A 81 -24.93 -6.75 15.60
CA PRO A 81 -24.61 -5.50 16.30
C PRO A 81 -24.50 -5.61 17.84
N LYS A 82 -25.03 -6.69 18.43
CA LYS A 82 -24.93 -6.97 19.88
C LYS A 82 -23.50 -7.21 20.36
N ILE A 83 -22.63 -7.74 19.49
CA ILE A 83 -21.22 -8.01 19.80
C ILE A 83 -20.28 -6.98 19.16
N LYS A 84 -20.80 -5.79 18.86
CA LYS A 84 -20.01 -4.66 18.40
C LYS A 84 -18.89 -4.35 19.40
N ASP A 85 -17.71 -4.02 18.87
CA ASP A 85 -16.51 -3.65 19.63
C ASP A 85 -15.93 -4.77 20.52
N GLN A 86 -16.41 -6.01 20.39
CA GLN A 86 -15.86 -7.18 21.08
C GLN A 86 -14.86 -7.95 20.21
N ASN A 87 -13.81 -8.47 20.84
CA ASN A 87 -12.85 -9.36 20.18
C ASN A 87 -13.41 -10.79 20.17
N VAL A 88 -13.61 -11.34 18.97
CA VAL A 88 -14.18 -12.69 18.78
C VAL A 88 -13.27 -13.55 17.93
N TRP A 89 -13.28 -14.86 18.19
CA TRP A 89 -12.64 -15.84 17.34
C TRP A 89 -13.64 -16.34 16.31
N VAL A 90 -13.29 -16.29 15.03
CA VAL A 90 -14.15 -16.79 13.95
C VAL A 90 -13.41 -17.87 13.18
N ARG A 91 -14.12 -18.95 12.84
CA ARG A 91 -13.61 -20.03 12.00
C ARG A 91 -14.52 -20.19 10.79
N GLY A 92 -13.95 -20.12 9.59
CA GLY A 92 -14.69 -20.27 8.35
C GLY A 92 -13.76 -20.55 7.17
N ARG A 93 -14.34 -20.68 5.98
CA ARG A 93 -13.60 -20.82 4.73
C ARG A 93 -13.37 -19.44 4.11
N LEU A 94 -12.20 -19.22 3.54
CA LEU A 94 -11.94 -18.03 2.73
C LEU A 94 -12.75 -18.15 1.43
N HIS A 95 -13.65 -17.21 1.18
CA HIS A 95 -14.46 -17.17 -0.03
C HIS A 95 -13.77 -16.36 -1.14
N THR A 96 -13.30 -15.16 -0.79
CA THR A 96 -12.50 -14.31 -1.67
C THR A 96 -11.57 -13.43 -0.82
N SER A 97 -10.41 -13.11 -1.36
CA SER A 97 -9.47 -12.14 -0.80
C SER A 97 -9.09 -11.12 -1.87
N ARG A 98 -9.01 -9.85 -1.48
CA ARG A 98 -8.59 -8.76 -2.36
C ARG A 98 -7.68 -7.80 -1.61
N ALA A 99 -6.41 -7.78 -1.97
CA ALA A 99 -5.49 -6.75 -1.51
C ALA A 99 -5.62 -5.46 -2.34
N LYS A 100 -5.48 -4.32 -1.65
CA LYS A 100 -5.36 -2.99 -2.21
C LYS A 100 -4.31 -2.21 -1.40
N GLY A 101 -3.08 -2.17 -1.90
CA GLY A 101 -1.98 -1.46 -1.25
C GLY A 101 -1.65 -2.02 0.13
N LYS A 102 -1.91 -1.25 1.19
CA LYS A 102 -1.66 -1.62 2.61
C LYS A 102 -2.87 -2.26 3.30
N GLN A 103 -3.93 -2.56 2.56
CA GLN A 103 -5.17 -3.14 3.08
C GLN A 103 -5.52 -4.41 2.31
N CYS A 104 -6.15 -5.37 2.98
CA CYS A 104 -6.72 -6.57 2.37
C CYS A 104 -8.14 -6.79 2.89
N PHE A 105 -9.06 -6.93 1.94
CA PHE A 105 -10.44 -7.32 2.20
C PHE A 105 -10.54 -8.82 2.06
N ILE A 106 -11.12 -9.47 3.07
CA ILE A 106 -11.40 -10.90 3.06
C ILE A 106 -12.88 -11.12 3.23
N VAL A 107 -13.42 -12.12 2.55
CA VAL A 107 -14.78 -12.60 2.78
C VAL A 107 -14.67 -13.99 3.38
N ILE A 108 -15.13 -14.12 4.62
CA ILE A 108 -15.17 -15.41 5.34
C ILE A 108 -16.56 -15.98 5.16
N ARG A 109 -16.64 -17.21 4.68
CA ARG A 109 -17.88 -17.96 4.52
C ARG A 109 -17.96 -19.11 5.52
N GLN A 110 -19.09 -19.21 6.20
CA GLN A 110 -19.45 -20.37 7.01
C GLN A 110 -20.86 -20.81 6.58
N GLN A 111 -20.95 -21.98 5.95
CA GLN A 111 -22.20 -22.52 5.39
C GLN A 111 -22.88 -21.52 4.42
N SER A 112 -24.05 -21.00 4.78
CA SER A 112 -24.84 -20.03 4.00
C SER A 112 -24.58 -18.58 4.38
N TYR A 113 -23.75 -18.32 5.39
CA TYR A 113 -23.45 -16.98 5.88
C TYR A 113 -22.07 -16.52 5.44
N THR A 114 -21.95 -15.23 5.15
CA THR A 114 -20.70 -14.58 4.77
C THR A 114 -20.51 -13.29 5.54
N VAL A 115 -19.27 -13.01 5.94
CA VAL A 115 -18.88 -11.75 6.56
C VAL A 115 -17.67 -11.16 5.85
N GLN A 116 -17.65 -9.84 5.71
CA GLN A 116 -16.50 -9.10 5.19
C GLN A 116 -15.58 -8.69 6.35
N GLY A 117 -14.32 -9.06 6.26
CA GLY A 117 -13.24 -8.60 7.13
C GLY A 117 -12.28 -7.67 6.39
N LEU A 118 -11.63 -6.79 7.14
CA LEU A 118 -10.59 -5.88 6.66
C LEU A 118 -9.33 -6.07 7.52
N ALA A 119 -8.22 -6.41 6.89
CA ALA A 119 -6.90 -6.37 7.49
C ALA A 119 -6.13 -5.17 6.93
N ALA A 120 -5.50 -4.37 7.79
CA ALA A 120 -4.71 -3.22 7.40
C ALA A 120 -3.37 -3.22 8.14
N VAL A 121 -2.31 -2.76 7.47
CA VAL A 121 -1.00 -2.60 8.11
C VAL A 121 -1.12 -1.60 9.27
N ASN A 122 -0.73 -2.04 10.46
CA ASN A 122 -0.69 -1.23 11.67
C ASN A 122 0.54 -1.65 12.52
N GLU A 123 0.66 -1.15 13.74
CA GLU A 123 1.76 -1.51 14.65
C GLU A 123 1.80 -3.00 15.03
N ARG A 124 0.72 -3.76 14.78
CA ARG A 124 0.61 -5.19 15.10
C ARG A 124 0.55 -6.10 13.86
N ILE A 125 0.24 -5.53 12.69
CA ILE A 125 -0.02 -6.19 11.40
C ILE A 125 1.01 -5.69 10.39
N SER A 126 1.93 -6.57 9.98
CA SER A 126 2.99 -6.29 9.03
C SER A 126 2.51 -6.36 7.57
N LYS A 127 3.30 -5.78 6.65
CA LYS A 127 3.06 -5.92 5.21
C LYS A 127 3.13 -7.38 4.76
N GLN A 128 3.95 -8.20 5.42
CA GLN A 128 4.10 -9.63 5.13
C GLN A 128 2.81 -10.39 5.48
N MET A 129 2.14 -10.06 6.59
CA MET A 129 0.84 -10.63 6.93
C MET A 129 -0.22 -10.31 5.86
N ILE A 130 -0.28 -9.06 5.37
CA ILE A 130 -1.21 -8.67 4.29
C ILE A 130 -0.90 -9.43 2.99
N LYS A 131 0.38 -9.64 2.66
CA LYS A 131 0.82 -10.46 1.51
C LYS A 131 0.42 -11.93 1.66
N PHE A 132 0.48 -12.48 2.88
CA PHE A 132 0.03 -13.84 3.17
C PHE A 132 -1.47 -14.00 2.98
N ILE A 133 -2.28 -13.06 3.48
CA ILE A 133 -3.75 -13.12 3.37
C ILE A 133 -4.24 -12.97 1.92
N SER A 134 -3.50 -12.24 1.09
CA SER A 134 -3.87 -12.00 -0.30
C SER A 134 -3.57 -13.16 -1.25
N LYS A 135 -2.74 -14.13 -0.85
CA LYS A 135 -2.41 -15.30 -1.64
C LYS A 135 -3.39 -16.43 -1.36
#